data_AF-A0A8J6SYY5-F1
#
_entry.id   AF-A0A8J6SYY5-F1
#
_cell.length_a   1.000
_cell.length_b   1.000
_cell.length_c   1.000
_cell.angle_alpha   90.00
_cell.angle_beta   90.00
_cell.angle_gamma   90.00
#
_symmetry.space_group_name_H-M   'P 1'
#
loop_
_entity.id
_entity.type
_entity.pdbx_description
1 polymer ?
#
loop_
_entity_poly.entity_id
_entity_poly.type
_entity_poly.pdbx_seq_one_letter_code
_entity_poly.pdbx_strand_id
1 'polypeptide(L)'
;MSIWKISRTTFQVSGTYILLGFLALSSLHLEATARPTPIDWKASPSAENWKEFFKISAEQKAQTWTNLQKEGLVFEAMSWEWKLAWVRSCTLSSTKDCSNIMQNGLFDKALVVRAEAATRLGQRFTNTGHAPAIRLLRTAYAVEQNSRAKEPLFVQYRILQALNEIGGEGRIVGKELARGSESMNTYWSRIASAK
;
A
#
# COMPACT_ATOMS: atom_id res chain seq x y z
N MET A 1 37.40 64.42 -20.66
CA MET A 1 36.84 65.27 -19.58
C MET A 1 37.43 64.79 -18.27
N SER A 2 38.22 65.66 -17.65
CA SER A 2 39.02 65.38 -16.46
C SER A 2 38.22 65.64 -15.18
N ILE A 3 38.63 64.94 -14.13
CA ILE A 3 38.12 64.90 -12.76
C ILE A 3 38.23 66.29 -12.09
N TRP A 4 37.38 66.59 -11.09
CA TRP A 4 37.71 67.12 -9.74
C TRP A 4 36.59 67.98 -9.12
N LYS A 5 36.16 67.60 -7.90
CA LYS A 5 36.00 68.40 -6.65
C LYS A 5 35.06 67.65 -5.68
N ILE A 6 35.53 67.06 -4.58
CA ILE A 6 36.02 67.60 -3.29
C ILE A 6 34.88 67.84 -2.25
N SER A 7 35.16 67.37 -1.01
CA SER A 7 34.64 67.77 0.32
C SER A 7 33.32 67.15 0.78
N ARG A 8 33.10 66.80 2.06
CA ARG A 8 33.87 66.98 3.31
C ARG A 8 33.28 66.05 4.39
N THR A 9 34.18 65.34 5.09
CA THR A 9 34.29 65.16 6.56
C THR A 9 33.04 64.97 7.46
N THR A 10 33.06 63.81 8.14
CA THR A 10 32.85 63.54 9.58
C THR A 10 31.60 64.05 10.29
N PHE A 11 30.83 63.11 10.86
CA PHE A 11 30.34 63.26 12.23
C PHE A 11 30.41 61.92 12.97
N GLN A 12 31.24 61.92 14.01
CA GLN A 12 31.41 60.86 14.99
C GLN A 12 30.51 61.25 16.18
N VAL A 13 29.53 60.41 16.54
CA VAL A 13 28.83 60.52 17.82
C VAL A 13 28.92 59.18 18.50
N SER A 14 29.78 59.16 19.51
CA SER A 14 29.88 58.12 20.52
C SER A 14 28.62 58.15 21.40
N GLY A 15 28.00 56.99 21.62
CA GLY A 15 26.89 56.83 22.56
C GLY A 15 26.89 55.41 23.11
N THR A 16 27.56 55.23 24.24
CA THR A 16 27.66 54.00 25.02
C THR A 16 26.43 53.74 25.91
N TYR A 17 26.22 52.47 26.24
CA TYR A 17 25.30 51.87 27.26
C TYR A 17 23.83 51.75 26.81
N ILE A 18 23.09 50.64 26.96
CA ILE A 18 22.96 49.74 28.13
C ILE A 18 22.57 48.31 27.66
N LEU A 19 23.17 47.32 28.35
CA LEU A 19 22.76 45.92 28.44
C LEU A 19 21.23 45.74 28.61
N LEU A 20 20.61 44.94 27.75
CA LEU A 20 19.50 44.07 28.18
C LEU A 20 19.74 42.69 27.59
N GLY A 21 20.32 41.84 28.43
CA GLY A 21 20.40 40.41 28.19
C GLY A 21 19.00 39.84 28.10
N PHE A 22 18.59 39.44 26.91
CA PHE A 22 17.67 38.34 26.75
C PHE A 22 18.51 37.07 26.58
N LEU A 23 18.69 36.40 27.70
CA LEU A 23 18.90 34.96 27.75
C LEU A 23 17.73 34.31 27.01
N ALA A 24 17.86 34.12 25.70
CA ALA A 24 17.07 33.14 24.96
C ALA A 24 17.65 31.76 25.29
N LEU A 25 17.55 31.40 26.57
CA LEU A 25 17.84 30.06 27.06
C LEU A 25 16.60 29.22 26.80
N SER A 26 16.83 28.09 26.14
CA SER A 26 16.02 26.87 26.23
C SER A 26 14.58 26.96 25.72
N SER A 27 14.45 26.78 24.42
CA SER A 27 13.56 25.74 23.89
C SER A 27 14.18 25.15 22.62
N LEU A 28 15.40 24.65 22.73
CA LEU A 28 15.75 23.45 21.97
C LEU A 28 14.80 22.37 22.49
N HIS A 29 13.59 22.33 21.92
CA HIS A 29 12.86 21.08 21.83
C HIS A 29 13.78 20.21 20.98
N LEU A 30 14.71 19.55 21.67
CA LEU A 30 15.18 18.26 21.27
C LEU A 30 13.90 17.42 21.23
N GLU A 31 13.15 17.52 20.13
CA GLU A 31 12.35 16.42 19.67
C GLU A 31 13.39 15.31 19.56
N ALA A 32 13.49 14.53 20.64
CA ALA A 32 13.96 13.19 20.56
C ALA A 32 13.05 12.59 19.49
N THR A 33 13.50 12.68 18.25
CA THR A 33 12.99 11.90 17.14
C THR A 33 13.28 10.50 17.61
N ALA A 34 12.30 9.94 18.34
CA ALA A 34 12.33 8.58 18.82
C ALA A 34 12.64 7.80 17.56
N ARG A 35 13.88 7.29 17.48
CA ARG A 35 14.33 6.58 16.30
C ARG A 35 13.28 5.50 16.11
N PRO A 36 12.60 5.45 14.96
CA PRO A 36 11.50 4.52 14.77
C PRO A 36 12.03 3.15 15.17
N THR A 37 11.35 2.51 16.13
CA THR A 37 11.71 1.18 16.58
C THR A 37 11.85 0.31 15.32
N PRO A 38 12.97 -0.42 15.15
CA PRO A 38 13.14 -1.23 13.96
C PRO A 38 11.90 -2.10 13.73
N ILE A 39 11.31 -2.00 12.55
CA ILE A 39 10.08 -2.73 12.24
C ILE A 39 10.45 -4.21 12.13
N ASP A 40 9.88 -5.04 13.01
CA ASP A 40 9.90 -6.49 12.84
C ASP A 40 8.80 -6.90 11.86
N TRP A 41 9.20 -7.27 10.66
CA TRP A 41 8.32 -7.69 9.57
C TRP A 41 7.83 -9.14 9.71
N LYS A 42 8.40 -9.92 10.63
CA LYS A 42 8.00 -11.31 10.91
C LYS A 42 6.99 -11.39 12.06
N ALA A 43 6.94 -10.37 12.92
CA ALA A 43 5.94 -10.23 13.96
C ALA A 43 4.71 -9.45 13.48
N SER A 44 3.61 -9.55 14.24
CA SER A 44 2.46 -8.68 14.05
C SER A 44 2.86 -7.22 14.32
N PRO A 45 2.40 -6.27 13.50
CA PRO A 45 2.69 -4.85 13.67
C PRO A 45 2.08 -4.31 14.97
N SER A 46 2.76 -3.36 15.62
CA SER A 46 2.10 -2.48 16.58
C SER A 46 1.12 -1.53 15.86
N ALA A 47 0.21 -0.91 16.60
CA ALA A 47 -0.73 0.06 16.05
C ALA A 47 0.00 1.26 15.40
N GLU A 48 1.10 1.70 15.99
CA GLU A 48 1.93 2.81 15.50
C GLU A 48 2.63 2.41 14.20
N ASN A 49 3.28 1.24 14.16
CA ASN A 49 3.96 0.75 12.97
C ASN A 49 2.98 0.58 11.80
N TRP A 50 1.78 0.05 12.08
CA TRP A 50 0.73 -0.08 11.08
C TRP A 50 0.29 1.27 10.53
N LYS A 51 0.00 2.22 11.42
CA LYS A 51 -0.41 3.58 11.05
C LYS A 51 0.66 4.28 10.24
N GLU A 52 1.93 4.14 10.62
CA GLU A 52 3.05 4.79 9.96
C GLU A 52 3.29 4.23 8.55
N PHE A 53 3.22 2.90 8.38
CA PHE A 53 3.33 2.27 7.07
C PHE A 53 2.32 2.81 6.04
N PHE A 54 1.10 3.16 6.47
CA PHE A 54 0.10 3.72 5.55
C PHE A 54 0.27 5.21 5.27
N LYS A 55 1.06 5.94 6.06
CA LYS A 55 1.37 7.36 5.81
C LYS A 55 2.54 7.56 4.85
N ILE A 56 3.51 6.65 4.85
CA ILE A 56 4.70 6.79 4.01
C ILE A 56 4.34 6.75 2.51
N SER A 57 5.12 7.49 1.72
CA SER A 57 4.88 7.65 0.28
C SER A 57 5.09 6.35 -0.51
N ALA A 58 4.64 6.33 -1.76
CA ALA A 58 4.87 5.17 -2.64
C ALA A 58 6.36 4.94 -2.88
N GLU A 59 7.15 6.01 -2.99
CA GLU A 59 8.61 5.96 -3.16
C GLU A 59 9.29 5.40 -1.91
N GLN A 60 8.86 5.83 -0.72
CA GLN A 60 9.37 5.30 0.54
C GLN A 60 9.03 3.81 0.70
N LYS A 61 7.83 3.39 0.29
CA LYS A 61 7.45 1.97 0.24
C LYS A 61 8.32 1.20 -0.76
N ALA A 62 8.55 1.71 -1.96
CA ALA A 62 9.42 1.06 -2.94
C ALA A 62 10.86 0.91 -2.43
N GLN A 63 11.39 1.94 -1.77
CA GLN A 63 12.71 1.90 -1.15
C GLN A 63 12.76 0.89 0.00
N THR A 64 11.73 0.88 0.85
CA THR A 64 11.60 -0.09 1.95
C THR A 64 11.60 -1.51 1.39
N TRP A 65 10.78 -1.79 0.39
CA TRP A 65 10.71 -3.10 -0.26
C TRP A 65 12.07 -3.55 -0.81
N THR A 66 12.77 -2.65 -1.51
CA THR A 66 14.11 -2.90 -2.05
C THR A 66 15.12 -3.25 -0.96
N ASN A 67 15.07 -2.55 0.18
CA ASN A 67 15.97 -2.82 1.30
C ASN A 67 15.67 -4.19 1.94
N LEU A 68 14.40 -4.53 2.13
CA LEU A 68 13.99 -5.83 2.67
C LEU A 68 14.46 -6.98 1.78
N GLN A 69 14.35 -6.83 0.46
CA GLN A 69 14.86 -7.83 -0.49
C GLN A 69 16.38 -8.01 -0.39
N LYS A 70 17.14 -6.92 -0.24
CA LYS A 70 18.61 -6.98 -0.03
C LYS A 70 18.99 -7.68 1.28
N GLU A 71 18.16 -7.53 2.30
CA GLU A 71 18.28 -8.21 3.59
C GLU A 71 17.77 -9.67 3.56
N GLY A 72 17.32 -10.15 2.39
CA GLY A 72 16.81 -11.51 2.20
C GLY A 72 15.39 -11.73 2.73
N LEU A 73 14.67 -10.68 3.12
CA LEU A 73 13.29 -10.76 3.54
C LEU A 73 12.35 -10.67 2.34
N VAL A 74 11.70 -11.79 2.03
CA VAL A 74 10.71 -11.92 0.95
C VAL A 74 9.28 -11.91 1.48
N PHE A 75 8.31 -11.68 0.60
CA PHE A 75 6.88 -11.59 0.94
C PHE A 75 6.41 -12.76 1.82
N GLU A 76 6.77 -13.99 1.47
CA GLU A 76 6.35 -15.23 2.12
C GLU A 76 6.79 -15.32 3.58
N ALA A 77 7.93 -14.70 3.91
CA ALA A 77 8.58 -14.75 5.21
C ALA A 77 7.99 -13.74 6.21
N MET A 78 7.11 -12.83 5.77
CA MET A 78 6.49 -11.82 6.60
C MET A 78 5.29 -12.37 7.38
N SER A 79 4.91 -11.68 8.46
CA SER A 79 3.61 -11.90 9.12
C SER A 79 2.46 -11.62 8.14
N TRP A 80 1.30 -12.25 8.35
CA TRP A 80 0.18 -12.12 7.41
C TRP A 80 -0.37 -10.69 7.38
N GLU A 81 -0.25 -9.96 8.48
CA GLU A 81 -0.61 -8.55 8.60
C GLU A 81 0.27 -7.70 7.68
N TRP A 82 1.59 -7.89 7.72
CA TRP A 82 2.49 -7.15 6.84
C TRP A 82 2.27 -7.51 5.36
N LYS A 83 2.01 -8.77 5.05
CA LYS A 83 1.58 -9.19 3.69
C LYS A 83 0.33 -8.44 3.24
N LEU A 84 -0.68 -8.33 4.10
CA LEU A 84 -1.91 -7.59 3.83
C LEU A 84 -1.63 -6.10 3.53
N ALA A 85 -0.72 -5.48 4.29
CA ALA A 85 -0.34 -4.08 4.11
C ALA A 85 0.35 -3.84 2.75
N TRP A 86 1.24 -4.74 2.34
CA TRP A 86 1.89 -4.69 1.04
C TRP A 86 0.90 -4.91 -0.11
N VAL A 87 0.01 -5.90 -0.01
CA VAL A 87 -1.07 -6.14 -0.99
C VAL A 87 -1.91 -4.88 -1.19
N ARG A 88 -2.32 -4.22 -0.10
CA ARG A 88 -3.08 -2.96 -0.15
C ARG A 88 -2.34 -1.84 -0.87
N SER A 89 -1.05 -1.72 -0.61
CA SER A 89 -0.19 -0.69 -1.22
C SER A 89 -0.01 -0.90 -2.73
N CYS A 90 -0.29 -2.10 -3.24
CA CYS A 90 -0.13 -2.43 -4.66
C CYS A 90 -1.36 -2.21 -5.54
N THR A 91 -2.46 -1.68 -4.98
CA THR A 91 -3.73 -1.52 -5.70
C THR A 91 -3.60 -0.69 -6.99
N LEU A 92 -2.92 0.45 -6.94
CA LEU A 92 -2.78 1.38 -8.07
C LEU A 92 -1.39 1.35 -8.74
N SER A 93 -0.49 0.51 -8.23
CA SER A 93 0.88 0.43 -8.74
C SER A 93 0.98 -0.60 -9.87
N SER A 94 1.62 -0.23 -10.97
CA SER A 94 1.88 -1.11 -12.12
C SER A 94 3.23 -1.82 -12.07
N THR A 95 4.01 -1.66 -11.00
CA THR A 95 5.37 -2.21 -10.92
C THR A 95 5.39 -3.74 -10.97
N LYS A 96 6.53 -4.30 -11.39
CA LYS A 96 6.76 -5.75 -11.39
C LYS A 96 6.66 -6.32 -9.96
N ASP A 97 7.22 -5.62 -8.97
CA ASP A 97 7.13 -6.02 -7.57
C ASP A 97 5.69 -6.09 -7.09
N CYS A 98 4.87 -5.09 -7.41
CA CYS A 98 3.46 -5.14 -7.03
C CYS A 98 2.68 -6.24 -7.75
N SER A 99 3.05 -6.57 -8.98
CA SER A 99 2.47 -7.71 -9.68
C SER A 99 2.83 -9.03 -9.01
N ASN A 100 4.08 -9.19 -8.55
CA ASN A 100 4.53 -10.35 -7.78
C ASN A 100 3.86 -10.45 -6.41
N ILE A 101 3.81 -9.35 -5.65
CA ILE A 101 3.13 -9.27 -4.34
C ILE A 101 1.66 -9.67 -4.47
N MET A 102 0.97 -9.16 -5.47
CA MET A 102 -0.44 -9.48 -5.73
C MET A 102 -0.63 -10.96 -6.08
N GLN A 103 0.24 -11.52 -6.91
CA GLN A 103 0.23 -12.95 -7.24
C GLN A 103 0.48 -13.81 -6.00
N ASN A 104 1.53 -13.52 -5.22
CA ASN A 104 1.85 -14.29 -4.02
C ASN A 104 0.73 -14.15 -2.97
N GLY A 105 0.13 -12.96 -2.86
CA GLY A 105 -1.02 -12.71 -1.99
C GLY A 105 -2.23 -13.56 -2.35
N LEU A 106 -2.56 -13.74 -3.63
CA LEU A 106 -3.68 -14.58 -4.09
C LEU A 106 -3.56 -16.05 -3.64
N PHE A 107 -2.34 -16.54 -3.46
CA PHE A 107 -2.05 -17.93 -3.09
C PHE A 107 -1.43 -18.06 -1.69
N ASP A 108 -1.49 -17.00 -0.87
CA ASP A 108 -0.95 -17.02 0.49
C ASP A 108 -1.72 -17.99 1.40
N LYS A 109 -1.08 -18.49 2.47
CA LYS A 109 -1.72 -19.40 3.43
C LYS A 109 -2.87 -18.73 4.20
N ALA A 110 -2.77 -17.43 4.50
CA ALA A 110 -3.78 -16.69 5.24
C ALA A 110 -4.96 -16.30 4.34
N LEU A 111 -6.16 -16.73 4.71
CA LEU A 111 -7.40 -16.47 3.97
C LEU A 111 -7.62 -14.97 3.72
N VAL A 112 -7.32 -14.13 4.72
CA VAL A 112 -7.49 -12.67 4.64
C VAL A 112 -6.57 -12.03 3.59
N VAL A 113 -5.35 -12.53 3.43
CA VAL A 113 -4.40 -12.05 2.42
C VAL A 113 -4.89 -12.42 1.02
N ARG A 114 -5.36 -13.67 0.83
CA ARG A 114 -5.95 -14.11 -0.45
C ARG A 114 -7.16 -13.27 -0.86
N ALA A 115 -8.08 -13.04 0.08
CA ALA A 115 -9.30 -12.27 -0.16
C ALA A 115 -8.99 -10.80 -0.50
N GLU A 116 -8.03 -10.19 0.20
CA GLU A 116 -7.60 -8.83 -0.08
C GLU A 116 -6.91 -8.73 -1.45
N ALA A 117 -6.01 -9.67 -1.78
CA ALA A 117 -5.34 -9.70 -3.08
C ALA A 117 -6.34 -9.84 -4.23
N ALA A 118 -7.35 -10.70 -4.09
CA ALA A 118 -8.44 -10.77 -5.08
C ALA A 118 -9.15 -9.42 -5.25
N THR A 119 -9.51 -8.78 -4.14
CA THR A 119 -10.19 -7.47 -4.14
C THR A 119 -9.35 -6.39 -4.83
N ARG A 120 -8.07 -6.28 -4.48
CA ARG A 120 -7.19 -5.26 -5.06
C ARG A 120 -6.90 -5.51 -6.54
N LEU A 121 -6.90 -6.77 -6.97
CA LEU A 121 -6.72 -7.11 -8.37
C LEU A 121 -7.94 -6.72 -9.22
N GLY A 122 -9.15 -6.90 -8.67
CA GLY A 122 -10.39 -6.40 -9.25
C GLY A 122 -10.36 -4.89 -9.46
N GLN A 123 -10.09 -4.16 -8.38
CA GLN A 123 -9.99 -2.70 -8.37
C GLN A 123 -8.95 -2.17 -9.37
N ARG A 124 -7.75 -2.75 -9.38
CA ARG A 124 -6.65 -2.35 -10.26
C ARG A 124 -7.01 -2.41 -11.75
N PHE A 125 -7.83 -3.38 -12.13
CA PHE A 125 -8.15 -3.67 -13.53
C PHE A 125 -9.63 -3.41 -13.85
N THR A 126 -10.29 -2.58 -13.06
CA THR A 126 -11.71 -2.24 -13.22
C THR A 126 -12.04 -1.83 -14.66
N ASN A 127 -13.05 -2.46 -15.26
CA ASN A 127 -13.53 -2.22 -16.62
C ASN A 127 -12.48 -2.34 -17.74
N THR A 128 -11.34 -2.98 -17.49
CA THR A 128 -10.27 -3.13 -18.50
C THR A 128 -10.34 -4.44 -19.28
N GLY A 129 -11.04 -5.46 -18.77
CA GLY A 129 -11.02 -6.80 -19.36
C GLY A 129 -9.64 -7.47 -19.34
N HIS A 130 -8.78 -7.13 -18.37
CA HIS A 130 -7.38 -7.58 -18.32
C HIS A 130 -7.24 -9.12 -18.21
N ALA A 131 -7.00 -9.79 -19.34
CA ALA A 131 -6.97 -11.25 -19.46
C ALA A 131 -5.99 -11.95 -18.50
N PRO A 132 -4.75 -11.46 -18.25
CA PRO A 132 -3.86 -12.09 -17.28
C PRO A 132 -4.43 -12.08 -15.85
N ALA A 133 -5.12 -11.01 -15.44
CA ALA A 133 -5.74 -10.92 -14.12
C ALA A 133 -6.92 -11.88 -13.99
N ILE A 134 -7.74 -11.97 -15.04
CA ILE A 134 -8.86 -12.93 -15.12
C ILE A 134 -8.34 -14.38 -14.99
N ARG A 135 -7.26 -14.73 -15.70
CA ARG A 135 -6.64 -16.07 -15.58
C ARG A 135 -6.15 -16.34 -14.16
N LEU A 136 -5.46 -15.40 -13.53
CA LEU A 136 -4.99 -15.54 -12.15
C LEU A 136 -6.15 -15.75 -11.17
N LEU A 137 -7.22 -14.97 -11.30
CA LEU A 137 -8.43 -15.09 -10.48
C LEU A 137 -9.14 -16.44 -10.69
N ARG A 138 -9.23 -16.92 -11.93
CA ARG A 138 -9.76 -18.26 -12.23
C ARG A 138 -8.94 -19.36 -11.56
N THR A 139 -7.61 -19.29 -11.67
CA THR A 139 -6.71 -20.26 -11.01
C THR A 139 -6.89 -20.20 -9.49
N ALA A 140 -6.92 -19.00 -8.90
CA ALA A 140 -7.13 -18.82 -7.47
C ALA A 140 -8.50 -19.36 -7.01
N TYR A 141 -9.55 -19.24 -7.83
CA TYR A 141 -10.87 -19.76 -7.48
C TYR A 141 -10.87 -21.28 -7.26
N ALA A 142 -10.10 -22.01 -8.07
CA ALA A 142 -10.01 -23.47 -8.05
C ALA A 142 -9.09 -24.04 -6.94
N VAL A 143 -8.41 -23.19 -6.18
CA VAL A 143 -7.54 -23.60 -5.07
C VAL A 143 -8.38 -24.27 -3.97
N GLU A 144 -8.04 -25.49 -3.58
CA GLU A 144 -8.84 -26.28 -2.63
C GLU A 144 -9.04 -25.56 -1.29
N GLN A 145 -8.02 -24.85 -0.81
CA GLN A 145 -8.05 -24.06 0.43
C GLN A 145 -9.02 -22.87 0.39
N ASN A 146 -9.63 -22.60 -0.77
CA ASN A 146 -10.67 -21.58 -0.93
C ASN A 146 -12.10 -22.15 -0.82
N SER A 147 -12.21 -23.44 -0.48
CA SER A 147 -13.46 -24.12 -0.17
C SER A 147 -13.34 -24.92 1.14
N ARG A 148 -14.45 -25.21 1.80
CA ARG A 148 -14.50 -26.12 2.96
C ARG A 148 -15.74 -26.98 2.86
N ALA A 149 -15.56 -28.31 2.87
CA ALA A 149 -16.67 -29.26 2.70
C ALA A 149 -17.52 -28.98 1.45
N LYS A 150 -16.87 -28.61 0.34
CA LYS A 150 -17.49 -28.18 -0.93
C LYS A 150 -18.26 -26.86 -0.89
N GLU A 151 -18.28 -26.18 0.26
CA GLU A 151 -18.85 -24.84 0.38
C GLU A 151 -17.81 -23.75 0.10
N PRO A 152 -18.22 -22.66 -0.57
CA PRO A 152 -17.32 -21.58 -0.92
C PRO A 152 -16.92 -20.76 0.32
N LEU A 153 -15.63 -20.46 0.45
CA LEU A 153 -15.15 -19.53 1.47
C LEU A 153 -15.24 -18.09 0.96
N PHE A 154 -15.16 -17.14 1.90
CA PHE A 154 -15.21 -15.69 1.65
C PHE A 154 -14.33 -15.21 0.48
N VAL A 155 -13.16 -15.82 0.31
CA VAL A 155 -12.24 -15.52 -0.80
C VAL A 155 -12.84 -15.81 -2.19
N GLN A 156 -13.65 -16.87 -2.36
CA GLN A 156 -14.30 -17.15 -3.64
C GLN A 156 -15.34 -16.07 -3.99
N TYR A 157 -16.08 -15.55 -3.00
CA TYR A 157 -16.95 -14.39 -3.20
C TYR A 157 -16.16 -13.15 -3.66
N ARG A 158 -14.99 -12.88 -3.04
CA ARG A 158 -14.12 -11.77 -3.45
C ARG A 158 -13.55 -11.95 -4.85
N ILE A 159 -13.23 -13.18 -5.25
CA ILE A 159 -12.79 -13.48 -6.62
C ILE A 159 -13.91 -13.23 -7.62
N LEU A 160 -15.14 -13.66 -7.34
CA LEU A 160 -16.29 -13.38 -8.21
C LEU A 160 -16.53 -11.86 -8.33
N GLN A 161 -16.46 -11.13 -7.22
CA GLN A 161 -16.57 -9.68 -7.25
C GLN A 161 -15.48 -9.04 -8.13
N ALA A 162 -14.23 -9.44 -7.96
CA ALA A 162 -13.11 -8.94 -8.76
C ALA A 162 -13.28 -9.23 -10.26
N LEU A 163 -13.75 -10.43 -10.62
CA LEU A 163 -14.05 -10.79 -12.00
C LEU A 163 -15.16 -9.91 -12.62
N ASN A 164 -16.18 -9.58 -11.85
CA ASN A 164 -17.24 -8.67 -12.28
C ASN A 164 -16.72 -7.23 -12.47
N GLU A 165 -15.91 -6.74 -11.53
CA GLU A 165 -15.28 -5.41 -11.56
C GLU A 165 -14.33 -5.25 -12.77
N ILE A 166 -13.51 -6.27 -13.08
CA ILE A 166 -12.61 -6.24 -14.25
C ILE A 166 -13.39 -6.10 -15.56
N GLY A 167 -14.60 -6.67 -15.63
CA GLY A 167 -15.45 -6.58 -16.81
C GLY A 167 -14.96 -7.46 -17.98
N GLY A 168 -15.54 -7.24 -19.16
CA GLY A 168 -15.22 -7.99 -20.37
C GLY A 168 -15.42 -9.50 -20.19
N GLU A 169 -14.42 -10.29 -20.60
CA GLU A 169 -14.38 -11.74 -20.39
C GLU A 169 -14.53 -12.13 -18.90
N GLY A 170 -14.10 -11.27 -17.97
CA GLY A 170 -14.20 -11.51 -16.53
C GLY A 170 -15.63 -11.79 -16.07
N ARG A 171 -16.63 -11.12 -16.66
CA ARG A 171 -18.05 -11.39 -16.36
C ARG A 171 -18.53 -12.76 -16.84
N ILE A 172 -18.00 -13.23 -17.97
CA ILE A 172 -18.31 -14.55 -18.51
C ILE A 172 -17.73 -15.62 -17.59
N VAL A 173 -16.44 -15.49 -17.26
CA VAL A 173 -15.74 -16.40 -16.34
C VAL A 173 -16.41 -16.43 -14.97
N GLY A 174 -16.73 -15.28 -14.39
CA GLY A 174 -17.39 -15.20 -13.09
C GLY A 174 -18.75 -15.91 -13.07
N LYS A 175 -19.56 -15.73 -14.13
CA LYS A 175 -20.84 -16.44 -14.28
C LYS A 175 -20.66 -17.95 -14.39
N GLU A 176 -19.65 -18.42 -15.12
CA GLU A 176 -19.34 -19.86 -15.24
C GLU A 176 -18.96 -20.47 -13.89
N LEU A 177 -18.04 -19.82 -13.18
CA LEU A 177 -17.57 -20.28 -11.87
C LEU A 177 -18.70 -20.31 -10.83
N ALA A 178 -19.57 -19.29 -10.85
CA ALA A 178 -20.67 -19.18 -9.89
C ALA A 178 -21.71 -20.30 -9.99
N ARG A 179 -21.82 -21.00 -11.13
CA ARG A 179 -22.77 -22.12 -11.32
C ARG A 179 -22.46 -23.35 -10.46
N GLY A 180 -21.25 -23.46 -9.92
CA GLY A 180 -20.83 -24.61 -9.11
C GLY A 180 -21.51 -24.71 -7.74
N SER A 181 -22.19 -23.65 -7.28
CA SER A 181 -22.88 -23.62 -5.99
C SER A 181 -24.07 -22.65 -6.03
N GLU A 182 -25.17 -23.01 -5.36
CA GLU A 182 -26.36 -22.15 -5.26
C GLU A 182 -26.04 -20.81 -4.59
N SER A 183 -25.20 -20.81 -3.54
CA SER A 183 -24.82 -19.60 -2.82
C SER A 183 -23.98 -18.66 -3.70
N MET A 184 -23.06 -19.21 -4.50
CA MET A 184 -22.28 -18.46 -5.49
C MET A 184 -23.17 -17.89 -6.60
N ASN A 185 -24.10 -18.68 -7.14
CA ASN A 185 -24.99 -18.25 -8.20
C ASN A 185 -25.93 -17.12 -7.74
N THR A 186 -26.44 -17.22 -6.52
CA THR A 186 -27.26 -16.17 -5.88
C THR A 186 -26.46 -14.90 -5.69
N TYR A 187 -25.23 -15.01 -5.19
CA TYR A 187 -24.33 -13.87 -5.03
C TYR A 187 -24.00 -13.22 -6.37
N TRP A 188 -23.66 -14.02 -7.39
CA TRP A 188 -23.34 -13.53 -8.73
C TRP A 188 -24.49 -12.72 -9.32
N SER A 189 -25.71 -13.25 -9.26
CA SER A 189 -26.91 -12.56 -9.74
C SER A 189 -27.08 -11.17 -9.12
N ARG A 190 -26.76 -11.03 -7.82
CA ARG A 190 -26.80 -9.74 -7.13
C ARG A 190 -25.74 -8.78 -7.65
N ILE A 191 -24.47 -9.20 -7.68
CA ILE A 191 -23.37 -8.29 -8.05
C ILE A 191 -23.35 -7.92 -9.53
N ALA A 192 -23.82 -8.80 -10.42
CA ALA A 192 -23.89 -8.55 -11.86
C ALA A 192 -25.05 -7.60 -12.24
N SER A 193 -26.05 -7.45 -11.36
CA SER A 193 -27.20 -6.56 -11.55
C SER A 193 -27.02 -5.16 -10.96
N ALA A 194 -26.03 -4.99 -10.07
CA ALA A 194 -25.67 -3.69 -9.51
C ALA A 194 -25.03 -2.84 -10.62
N LYS A 195 -25.72 -1.77 -11.03
CA LYS A 195 -25.23 -0.77 -11.99
C LYS A 195 -24.36 0.27 -11.31
#